data_AF-A0A3Q9WIP5-F1
#
_entry.id   AF-A0A3Q9WIP5-F1
#
_cell.length_a   1.000
_cell.length_b   1.000
_cell.length_c   1.000
_cell.angle_alpha   90.00
_cell.angle_beta   90.00
_cell.angle_gamma   90.00
#
_symmetry.space_group_name_H-M   'P 1'
#
loop_
_entity.id
_entity.type
_entity.pdbx_description
1 polymer ?
#
loop_
_entity_poly.entity_id
_entity_poly.type
_entity_poly.pdbx_seq_one_letter_code
_entity_poly.pdbx_strand_id
1 'polypeptide(L)' 'MPVNSVRLRGLTAHQEVLLGSPGEQLTIRHDSFDRASFMPGVLLGIRSVAQHPGLTVGLDGYLDLQTGGTGR' A
#
# COMPACT_ATOMS: atom_id res chain seq x y z
N MET A 1 -9.87 -15.25 -6.43
CA MET A 1 -9.16 -14.04 -6.90
C MET A 1 -7.84 -14.48 -7.52
N PRO A 2 -7.67 -14.43 -8.86
CA PRO A 2 -6.40 -14.78 -9.50
C PRO A 2 -5.33 -13.72 -9.20
N VAL A 3 -4.07 -14.14 -9.08
CA VAL A 3 -2.90 -13.26 -8.97
C VAL A 3 -1.96 -13.58 -10.11
N ASN A 4 -1.71 -12.60 -10.96
CA ASN A 4 -0.80 -12.73 -12.10
C ASN A 4 0.45 -11.89 -11.85
N SER A 5 1.62 -12.49 -12.04
CA SER A 5 2.91 -11.86 -11.75
C SER A 5 3.77 -11.77 -13.00
N VAL A 6 4.12 -10.54 -13.41
CA VAL A 6 4.95 -10.26 -14.58
C VAL A 6 6.37 -9.89 -14.16
N ARG A 7 7.37 -10.26 -14.97
CA ARG A 7 8.76 -9.82 -14.85
C ARG A 7 9.15 -9.06 -16.10
N LEU A 8 9.28 -7.74 -15.99
CA LEU A 8 9.65 -6.87 -17.11
C LEU A 8 10.78 -5.94 -16.67
N ARG A 9 11.80 -5.77 -17.52
CA ARG A 9 12.91 -4.85 -17.26
C ARG A 9 12.41 -3.41 -17.24
N GLY A 10 12.94 -2.60 -16.33
CA GLY A 10 12.57 -1.19 -16.16
C GLY A 10 11.39 -0.95 -15.23
N LEU A 11 10.73 -2.00 -14.73
CA LEU A 11 9.68 -1.92 -13.72
C LEU A 11 10.27 -2.20 -12.33
N THR A 12 10.07 -1.28 -11.37
CA THR A 12 10.52 -1.48 -9.97
C THR A 12 9.44 -2.24 -9.18
N ALA A 13 8.27 -1.63 -8.95
CA ALA A 13 7.13 -2.32 -8.34
C ALA A 13 5.82 -1.75 -8.89
N HIS A 14 5.05 -2.60 -9.56
CA HIS A 14 3.80 -2.23 -10.23
C HIS A 14 2.70 -3.20 -9.84
N GLN A 15 1.52 -2.67 -9.54
CA GLN A 15 0.34 -3.43 -9.16
C GLN A 15 -0.89 -2.85 -9.84
N GLU A 16 -1.78 -3.73 -10.30
CA GLU A 16 -3.09 -3.36 -10.82
C GLU A 16 -4.14 -4.33 -10.27
N VAL A 17 -5.25 -3.79 -9.78
CA VAL A 17 -6.41 -4.53 -9.29
C VAL A 17 -7.59 -4.17 -10.17
N LEU A 18 -8.16 -5.19 -10.81
CA LEU A 18 -9.29 -5.07 -11.72
C LEU A 18 -10.55 -5.61 -11.04
N LEU A 19 -11.56 -4.76 -10.88
CA LEU A 19 -12.86 -5.10 -10.32
C LEU A 19 -13.91 -4.86 -11.40
N GLY A 20 -14.69 -5.88 -11.75
CA GLY A 20 -15.65 -5.82 -12.85
C GLY A 20 -17.07 -6.19 -12.41
N SER A 21 -18.06 -5.53 -13.01
CA SER A 21 -19.49 -5.77 -12.84
C SER A 21 -20.19 -5.51 -14.19
N PRO A 22 -21.41 -6.02 -14.46
CA PRO A 22 -22.06 -5.82 -15.76
C PRO A 22 -22.18 -4.33 -16.12
N GLY A 23 -21.54 -3.93 -17.22
CA GLY A 23 -21.56 -2.56 -17.70
C GLY A 23 -20.57 -1.61 -17.00
N GLU A 24 -19.75 -2.08 -16.05
CA GLU A 24 -18.80 -1.24 -15.33
C GLU A 24 -17.49 -1.95 -14.97
N GLN A 25 -16.42 -1.16 -14.81
CA GLN A 25 -15.13 -1.64 -14.35
C GLN A 25 -14.46 -0.56 -13.50
N LEU A 26 -13.86 -0.98 -12.38
CA LEU A 26 -12.98 -0.18 -11.56
C LEU A 26 -11.57 -0.76 -11.61
N THR A 27 -10.59 0.08 -11.91
CA THR A 27 -9.17 -0.28 -11.91
C THR A 27 -8.45 0.55 -10.85
N ILE A 28 -7.73 -0.14 -9.94
CA ILE A 28 -6.84 0.49 -8.95
C ILE A 28 -5.41 0.14 -9.34
N ARG A 29 -4.61 1.15 -9.63
CA ARG A 29 -3.24 0.99 -10.12
C ARG A 29 -2.25 1.73 -9.22
N HIS A 30 -1.15 1.06 -8.88
CA HIS A 30 -0.03 1.63 -8.15
C HIS A 30 1.28 1.34 -8.88
N ASP A 31 2.01 2.41 -9.21
CA ASP A 31 3.29 2.37 -9.90
C ASP A 31 4.36 3.01 -9.01
N SER A 32 5.36 2.22 -8.62
CA SER A 32 6.60 2.73 -8.04
C SER A 32 7.70 2.66 -9.09
N PHE A 33 8.16 3.82 -9.55
CA PHE A 33 9.21 3.92 -10.56
C PHE A 33 10.62 3.77 -9.96
N ASP A 34 10.83 4.32 -8.77
CA ASP A 34 12.09 4.22 -8.02
C ASP A 34 11.85 3.98 -6.52
N ARG A 35 12.94 3.79 -5.76
CA ARG A 35 12.89 3.52 -4.32
C ARG A 35 12.61 4.76 -3.47
N ALA A 36 12.76 5.96 -4.01
CA ALA A 36 12.49 7.19 -3.28
C ALA A 36 10.99 7.32 -2.93
N SER A 37 10.11 6.66 -3.70
CA SER A 37 8.66 6.60 -3.40
C SER A 37 8.35 6.04 -2.01
N PHE A 38 9.22 5.19 -1.45
CA PHE A 38 9.01 4.58 -0.13
C PHE A 38 9.47 5.49 1.03
N MET A 39 10.40 6.42 0.78
CA MET A 39 11.05 7.20 1.82
C MET A 39 10.10 8.09 2.63
N PRO A 40 9.06 8.72 2.04
CA PRO A 40 8.07 9.46 2.83
C PRO A 40 7.39 8.59 3.90
N GLY A 41 7.04 7.35 3.56
CA GLY A 41 6.44 6.39 4.51
C GLY A 41 7.40 5.97 5.61
N VAL A 42 8.67 5.72 5.27
CA VAL A 42 9.72 5.39 6.26
C VAL A 42 9.93 6.56 7.23
N LEU A 43 10.05 7.78 6.71
CA LEU A 43 10.26 8.97 7.53
C LEU A 43 9.04 9.31 8.39
N LEU A 44 7.84 9.05 7.89
CA LEU A 44 6.61 9.16 8.69
C LEU A 44 6.70 8.21 9.90
N GLY A 45 6.92 6.91 9.65
CA GLY A 45 7.04 5.92 10.71
C GLY A 45 8.10 6.29 11.75
N ILE A 46 9.31 6.70 11.32
CA ILE A 46 10.39 7.12 12.23
C ILE A 46 9.97 8.31 13.10
N ARG A 47 9.30 9.32 12.53
CA ARG A 47 8.93 10.55 13.25
C ARG A 47 7.80 10.34 14.26
N SER A 48 6.91 9.38 14.02
CA SER A 48 5.71 9.17 14.86
C SER A 48 5.74 7.86 15.66
N VAL A 49 6.79 7.03 15.56
CA VAL A 49 6.86 5.71 16.23
C VAL A 49 6.62 5.78 17.73
N ALA A 50 7.08 6.84 18.41
CA ALA A 50 6.91 7.01 19.85
C ALA A 50 5.43 7.12 20.29
N GLN A 51 4.53 7.46 19.36
CA GLN A 51 3.09 7.55 19.60
C GLN A 51 2.36 6.22 19.41
N HIS A 52 3.06 5.19 18.92
CA HIS A 52 2.49 3.89 18.55
C HIS A 52 3.17 2.78 19.38
N PRO A 53 2.80 2.63 20.67
CA PRO A 53 3.43 1.63 21.54
C PRO A 53 3.08 0.21 21.12
N GLY A 54 4.03 -0.72 21.31
CA GLY A 54 3.86 -2.11 20.92
C GLY A 54 4.26 -2.36 19.46
N LEU A 55 3.61 -3.34 18.82
CA LEU A 55 3.89 -3.70 17.44
C LEU A 55 2.80 -3.14 16.52
N THR A 56 3.20 -2.25 15.61
CA THR A 56 2.34 -1.80 14.51
C THR A 56 2.78 -2.47 13.22
N VAL A 57 1.82 -3.06 12.49
CA VAL A 57 2.06 -3.68 11.17
C VAL A 57 1.39 -2.85 10.09
N GLY A 58 2.14 -2.49 9.05
CA GLY A 58 1.66 -1.63 7.96
C GLY A 58 1.75 -0.14 8.27
N LEU A 59 1.43 0.69 7.27
CA LEU A 59 1.43 2.16 7.38
C LEU A 59 0.03 2.73 7.58
N ASP A 60 -1.03 1.94 7.48
CA ASP A 60 -2.41 2.43 7.55
C ASP A 60 -2.74 3.11 8.88
N GLY A 61 -2.17 2.61 9.99
CA GLY A 61 -2.28 3.21 11.33
C GLY A 61 -1.56 4.56 11.46
N TYR A 62 -0.59 4.84 10.59
CA TYR A 62 0.13 6.11 10.52
C TYR A 62 -0.51 7.13 9.56
N LEU A 63 -1.42 6.66 8.70
CA LEU A 63 -2.08 7.45 7.64
C LEU A 63 -3.55 7.76 7.95
N ASP A 64 -3.99 7.49 9.17
CA ASP A 64 -5.40 7.64 9.61
C ASP A 64 -6.40 6.86 8.73
N LEU A 65 -5.95 5.79 8.07
CA LEU A 65 -6.78 4.98 7.17
C LEU A 65 -7.51 3.83 7.88
N GLN A 66 -7.32 3.70 9.19
CA GLN A 66 -7.98 2.65 9.98
C GLN A 66 -9.44 3.00 10.24
N THR A 67 -10.31 2.49 9.36
CA THR A 67 -11.75 2.50 9.60
C THR A 67 -12.12 1.29 10.49
N GLY A 68 -12.31 1.54 11.78
CA GLY A 68 -12.91 0.67 12.81
C GLY A 68 -12.88 -0.87 12.62
N GLY A 69 -11.99 -1.55 13.36
CA GLY A 69 -12.05 -3.01 13.54
C GLY A 69 -10.75 -3.62 14.09
N THR A 70 -10.67 -3.75 15.41
CA THR A 70 -9.83 -4.67 16.21
C THR A 70 -8.45 -5.09 15.70
N GLY A 71 -7.41 -4.66 16.41
CA GLY A 71 -6.08 -5.26 16.37
C GLY A 71 -5.16 -4.67 17.42
N ARG A 72 -5.44 -4.97 18.69
CA ARG A 72 -4.43 -4.90 19.76
C ARG A 72 -3.28 -5.86 19.46
#